data_AF-Q84SS1-F1
#
_entry.id   AF-Q84SS1-F1
#
_cell.length_a   1.000
_cell.length_b   1.000
_cell.length_c   1.000
_cell.angle_alpha   90.00
_cell.angle_beta   90.00
_cell.angle_gamma   90.00
#
_symmetry.space_group_name_H-M   'P 1'
#
loop_
_entity.id
_entity.type
_entity.pdbx_description
1 polymer ?
#
loop_
_entity_poly.entity_id
_entity_poly.type
_entity_poly.pdbx_seq_one_letter_code
_entity_poly.pdbx_strand_id
1 'polypeptide(L)'
;MTLTNPHLVSSDFASRPEIAPFVNGVLVAHLSAKRSALERLDVYRLRLRKAEEDLHHKEDKRRVVPDALKKASAENKSLVGENKSLCTDLEGVNNRAAERERQLAMAEEKVKSLEARLGPAEAAAEALAPTTESAKQACYTLRLALNYLGAHVEGALGEDGSAFDFSEWTQDAAGSVVEAAGAYGDCCARVAVGFMLSILHEHGCYHVEDFPQTVKKDWPESSQSVTFALKAFRKNFWESGGKDGAKTRLREQLEKIARAEDATAANTGEDPEPSGPAVGREGEGMESRDHPEV
;
A
#
# COMPACT_ATOMS: atom_id res chain seq x y z
N MET A 1 38.12 -55.03 -120.88
CA MET A 1 38.00 -56.48 -120.61
C MET A 1 36.56 -56.86 -120.88
N THR A 2 36.34 -57.57 -121.99
CA THR A 2 35.05 -57.98 -122.52
C THR A 2 34.57 -59.21 -121.76
N LEU A 3 33.51 -59.08 -120.96
CA LEU A 3 32.90 -60.22 -120.27
C LEU A 3 32.00 -60.98 -121.25
N THR A 4 32.48 -62.14 -121.69
CA THR A 4 31.78 -63.09 -122.55
C THR A 4 30.66 -63.75 -121.77
N ASN A 5 29.43 -63.56 -122.23
CA ASN A 5 28.23 -64.18 -121.70
C ASN A 5 28.24 -65.68 -122.08
N PRO A 6 28.24 -66.64 -121.14
CA PRO A 6 28.16 -68.05 -121.51
C PRO A 6 26.77 -68.35 -122.04
N HIS A 7 26.71 -68.84 -123.27
CA HIS A 7 25.52 -69.43 -123.87
C HIS A 7 25.06 -70.61 -123.02
N LEU A 8 24.01 -70.39 -122.23
CA LEU A 8 23.26 -71.47 -121.60
C LEU A 8 22.44 -72.18 -122.68
N VAL A 9 22.88 -73.38 -123.03
CA VAL A 9 22.11 -74.36 -123.80
C VAL A 9 20.84 -74.65 -123.02
N SER A 10 19.69 -74.25 -123.58
CA SER A 10 18.36 -74.60 -123.09
C SER A 10 18.11 -76.09 -123.39
N SER A 11 18.59 -76.97 -122.51
CA SER A 11 18.14 -78.36 -122.47
C SER A 11 16.92 -78.43 -121.57
N ASP A 12 15.83 -78.95 -122.12
CA ASP A 12 14.55 -79.12 -121.46
C ASP A 12 14.62 -80.24 -120.40
N PHE A 13 15.29 -79.96 -119.29
CA PHE A 13 15.39 -80.83 -118.12
C PHE A 13 14.03 -81.10 -117.45
N ALA A 14 12.99 -80.36 -117.81
CA ALA A 14 11.65 -80.47 -117.24
C ALA A 14 10.88 -81.72 -117.71
N SER A 15 11.36 -82.42 -118.75
CA SER A 15 10.64 -83.55 -119.37
C SER A 15 11.13 -84.95 -118.97
N ARG A 16 12.13 -85.07 -118.07
CA ARG A 16 12.66 -86.38 -117.61
C ARG A 16 11.93 -86.88 -116.34
N PRO A 17 11.16 -87.98 -116.40
CA PRO A 17 10.28 -88.44 -115.30
C PRO A 17 11.02 -88.89 -114.03
N GLU A 18 12.30 -89.25 -114.13
CA GLU A 18 13.13 -89.71 -113.01
C GLU A 18 13.61 -88.57 -112.08
N ILE A 19 13.63 -87.32 -112.55
CA ILE A 19 14.20 -86.15 -111.82
C ILE A 19 13.11 -85.33 -111.09
N ALA A 20 11.85 -85.47 -111.52
CA ALA A 20 10.72 -84.73 -110.98
C ALA A 20 10.51 -84.85 -109.46
N PRO A 21 10.68 -86.04 -108.81
CA PRO A 21 10.52 -86.16 -107.36
C PRO A 21 11.57 -85.37 -106.56
N PHE A 22 12.82 -85.30 -107.06
CA PHE A 22 13.90 -84.56 -106.42
C PHE A 22 13.67 -83.04 -106.51
N VAL A 23 13.29 -82.54 -107.69
CA VAL A 23 12.98 -81.11 -107.89
C VAL A 23 11.80 -80.69 -107.02
N ASN A 24 10.75 -81.51 -106.93
CA ASN A 24 9.62 -81.26 -106.05
C ASN A 24 10.02 -81.28 -104.57
N GLY A 25 10.85 -82.24 -104.14
CA GLY A 25 11.38 -82.31 -102.77
C GLY A 25 12.19 -81.06 -102.39
N VAL A 26 13.09 -80.61 -103.27
CA VAL A 26 13.88 -79.39 -103.08
C VAL A 26 12.98 -78.16 -103.02
N LEU A 27 11.97 -78.07 -103.89
CA LEU A 27 11.03 -76.94 -103.89
C LEU A 27 10.20 -76.89 -102.61
N VAL A 28 9.68 -78.04 -102.15
CA VAL A 28 8.92 -78.14 -100.89
C VAL A 28 9.79 -77.77 -99.69
N ALA A 29 11.03 -78.27 -99.63
CA ALA A 29 11.98 -77.92 -98.57
C ALA A 29 12.32 -76.42 -98.57
N HIS A 30 12.58 -75.85 -99.75
CA HIS A 30 12.85 -74.42 -99.91
C HIS A 30 11.65 -73.56 -99.49
N LEU A 31 10.42 -73.92 -99.90
CA LEU A 31 9.21 -73.21 -99.50
C LEU A 31 8.94 -73.34 -97.99
N SER A 32 9.20 -74.51 -97.40
CA SER A 32 9.09 -74.74 -95.96
C SER A 32 10.11 -73.88 -95.18
N ALA A 33 11.37 -73.87 -95.60
CA ALA A 33 12.41 -73.04 -95.01
C ALA A 33 12.08 -71.54 -95.13
N LYS A 34 11.58 -71.10 -96.29
CA LYS A 34 11.13 -69.71 -96.49
C LYS A 34 9.97 -69.36 -95.56
N ARG A 35 8.97 -70.24 -95.41
CA ARG A 35 7.84 -70.03 -94.49
C ARG A 35 8.31 -69.92 -93.04
N SER A 36 9.17 -70.84 -92.59
CA SER A 36 9.76 -70.79 -91.24
C SER A 36 10.58 -69.52 -91.00
N ALA A 37 11.35 -69.06 -92.00
CA ALA A 37 12.11 -67.82 -91.91
C ALA A 37 11.19 -66.59 -91.77
N LEU A 38 10.04 -66.55 -92.49
CA LEU A 38 9.05 -65.49 -92.36
C LEU A 38 8.37 -65.50 -90.98
N GLU A 39 7.97 -66.67 -90.48
CA GLU A 39 7.39 -66.79 -89.12
C GLU A 39 8.36 -66.30 -88.04
N ARG A 40 9.63 -66.67 -88.15
CA ARG A 40 10.68 -66.16 -87.24
C ARG A 40 10.82 -64.64 -87.35
N LEU A 41 10.80 -64.10 -88.57
CA LEU A 41 10.86 -62.65 -88.80
C LEU A 41 9.68 -61.93 -88.15
N ASP A 42 8.47 -62.48 -88.25
CA ASP A 42 7.27 -61.90 -87.63
C ASP A 42 7.33 -61.93 -86.10
N VAL A 43 7.86 -63.01 -85.51
CA VAL A 43 8.15 -63.07 -84.06
C VAL A 43 9.16 -62.00 -83.66
N TYR A 44 10.24 -61.80 -84.43
CA TYR A 44 11.22 -60.75 -84.15
C TYR A 44 10.61 -59.35 -84.28
N ARG A 45 9.78 -59.09 -85.29
CA ARG A 45 9.06 -57.81 -85.45
C ARG A 45 8.13 -57.52 -84.28
N LEU A 46 7.44 -58.54 -83.77
CA LEU A 46 6.58 -58.39 -82.59
C LEU A 46 7.40 -58.07 -81.34
N ARG A 47 8.50 -58.78 -81.10
CA ARG A 47 9.40 -58.51 -79.97
C ARG A 47 10.04 -57.12 -80.05
N LEU A 48 10.40 -56.68 -81.26
CA LEU A 48 10.96 -55.36 -81.49
C LEU A 48 9.95 -54.26 -81.14
N ARG A 49 8.72 -54.33 -81.65
CA ARG A 49 7.64 -53.37 -81.30
C ARG A 49 7.39 -53.30 -79.79
N LYS A 50 7.33 -54.46 -79.13
CA LYS A 50 7.18 -54.50 -77.66
C LYS A 50 8.35 -53.82 -76.94
N ALA A 51 9.59 -54.04 -77.39
CA ALA A 51 10.76 -53.41 -76.81
C ALA A 51 10.79 -51.89 -77.03
N GLU A 52 10.33 -51.41 -78.19
CA GLU A 52 10.18 -49.99 -78.50
C GLU A 52 9.13 -49.32 -77.60
N GLU A 53 7.96 -49.95 -77.43
CA GLU A 53 6.91 -49.49 -76.50
C GLU A 53 7.42 -49.44 -75.05
N ASP A 54 8.13 -50.48 -74.59
CA ASP A 54 8.75 -50.51 -73.27
C ASP A 54 9.81 -49.40 -73.10
N LEU A 55 10.55 -49.07 -74.16
CA LEU A 55 11.55 -48.01 -74.15
C LEU A 55 10.88 -46.64 -74.08
N HIS A 56 9.83 -46.40 -74.87
CA HIS A 56 9.03 -45.18 -74.81
C HIS A 56 8.41 -44.97 -73.43
N HIS A 57 7.79 -46.00 -72.84
CA HIS A 57 7.27 -45.92 -71.47
C HIS A 57 8.35 -45.60 -70.43
N LYS A 58 9.54 -46.19 -70.56
CA LYS A 58 10.68 -45.87 -69.69
C LYS A 58 11.20 -44.45 -69.93
N GLU A 59 11.16 -43.96 -71.15
CA GLU A 59 11.53 -42.59 -71.49
C GLU A 59 10.55 -41.58 -70.90
N ASP A 60 9.24 -41.82 -71.01
CA ASP A 60 8.20 -41.00 -70.41
C ASP A 60 8.36 -40.93 -68.88
N LYS A 61 8.59 -42.08 -68.23
CA LYS A 61 8.92 -42.12 -66.79
C LYS A 61 10.17 -41.31 -66.46
N ARG A 62 11.22 -41.42 -67.27
CA ARG A 62 12.46 -40.64 -67.09
C ARG A 62 12.22 -39.14 -67.28
N ARG A 63 11.30 -38.72 -68.15
CA ARG A 63 10.98 -37.30 -68.38
C ARG A 63 10.31 -36.63 -67.20
N VAL A 64 9.56 -37.36 -66.37
CA VAL A 64 8.89 -36.81 -65.17
C VAL A 64 9.86 -36.60 -64.00
N VAL A 65 10.94 -37.38 -63.91
CA VAL A 65 11.90 -37.32 -62.80
C VAL A 65 12.61 -35.96 -62.67
N PRO A 66 13.10 -35.32 -63.74
CA PRO A 66 13.71 -33.98 -63.66
C PRO A 66 12.78 -32.91 -63.09
N ASP A 67 11.50 -32.91 -63.49
CA ASP A 67 10.53 -31.93 -62.99
C ASP A 67 10.22 -32.15 -61.51
N ALA A 68 10.05 -33.41 -61.10
CA ALA A 68 9.89 -33.76 -59.69
C ALA A 68 11.12 -33.39 -58.85
N LEU A 69 12.33 -33.62 -59.39
CA LEU A 69 13.59 -33.26 -58.74
C LEU A 69 13.75 -31.73 -58.62
N LYS A 70 13.39 -30.99 -59.67
CA LYS A 70 13.41 -29.53 -59.67
C LYS A 70 12.43 -28.96 -58.63
N LYS A 71 11.23 -29.54 -58.55
CA LYS A 71 10.23 -29.18 -57.54
C LYS A 71 10.73 -29.46 -56.12
N ALA A 72 11.21 -30.68 -55.85
CA ALA A 72 11.76 -31.05 -54.54
C ALA A 72 12.97 -30.18 -54.15
N SER A 73 13.82 -29.80 -55.12
CA SER A 73 14.94 -28.89 -54.88
C SER A 73 14.48 -27.48 -54.49
N ALA A 74 13.41 -26.97 -55.11
CA ALA A 74 12.84 -25.68 -54.75
C ALA A 74 12.21 -25.71 -53.34
N GLU A 75 11.47 -26.76 -53.01
CA GLU A 75 10.89 -26.96 -51.67
C GLU A 75 11.99 -27.06 -50.59
N ASN A 76 13.06 -27.83 -50.84
CA ASN A 76 14.18 -27.93 -49.91
C ASN A 76 14.85 -26.57 -49.67
N LYS A 77 15.03 -25.75 -50.72
CA LYS A 77 15.54 -24.37 -50.56
C LYS A 77 14.61 -23.50 -49.72
N SER A 78 13.29 -23.61 -49.90
CA SER A 78 12.30 -22.91 -49.07
C SER A 78 12.41 -23.31 -47.60
N LEU A 79 12.39 -24.61 -47.32
CA LEU A 79 12.47 -25.15 -45.96
C LEU A 79 13.80 -24.81 -45.28
N VAL A 80 14.91 -24.76 -46.00
CA VAL A 80 16.20 -24.27 -45.46
C VAL A 80 16.10 -22.80 -45.06
N GLY A 81 15.37 -21.97 -45.81
CA GLY A 81 15.10 -20.58 -45.45
C GLY A 81 14.25 -20.46 -44.19
N GLU A 82 13.14 -21.21 -44.13
CA GLU A 82 12.25 -21.25 -42.97
C GLU A 82 12.98 -21.72 -41.71
N ASN A 83 13.78 -22.79 -41.80
CA ASN A 83 14.58 -23.27 -40.66
C ASN A 83 15.57 -22.22 -40.15
N LYS A 84 16.21 -21.44 -41.04
CA LYS A 84 17.09 -20.35 -40.63
C LYS A 84 16.33 -19.27 -39.86
N SER A 85 15.14 -18.89 -40.34
CA SER A 85 14.27 -17.94 -39.65
C SER A 85 13.84 -18.46 -38.28
N LEU A 86 13.42 -19.73 -38.20
CA LEU A 86 13.02 -20.35 -36.93
C LEU A 86 14.18 -20.42 -35.94
N CYS A 87 15.40 -20.70 -36.40
CA CYS A 87 16.59 -20.65 -35.54
C CYS A 87 16.81 -19.24 -34.96
N THR A 88 16.68 -18.18 -35.76
CA THR A 88 16.82 -16.81 -35.26
C THR A 88 15.72 -16.42 -34.28
N ASP A 89 14.48 -16.87 -34.53
CA ASP A 89 13.35 -16.63 -33.62
C ASP A 89 13.54 -17.35 -32.28
N LEU A 90 14.02 -18.61 -32.33
CA LEU A 90 14.31 -19.42 -31.15
C LEU A 90 15.43 -18.80 -30.31
N GLU A 91 16.49 -18.30 -30.93
CA GLU A 91 17.54 -17.54 -30.26
C GLU A 91 16.97 -16.27 -29.57
N GLY A 92 16.09 -15.54 -30.27
CA GLY A 92 15.38 -14.39 -29.70
C GLY A 92 14.49 -14.75 -28.51
N VAL A 93 13.78 -15.88 -28.55
CA VAL A 93 12.99 -16.40 -27.41
C VAL A 93 13.90 -16.74 -26.23
N ASN A 94 15.01 -17.43 -26.49
CA ASN A 94 15.96 -17.83 -25.45
C ASN A 94 16.57 -16.61 -24.73
N ASN A 95 16.96 -15.58 -25.49
CA ASN A 95 17.46 -14.34 -24.92
C ASN A 95 16.42 -13.63 -24.03
N ARG A 96 15.15 -13.60 -24.45
CA ARG A 96 14.05 -13.05 -23.63
C ARG A 96 13.76 -13.89 -22.39
N ALA A 97 13.96 -15.22 -22.45
CA ALA A 97 13.80 -16.08 -21.29
C ALA A 97 14.89 -15.80 -20.24
N ALA A 98 16.15 -15.72 -20.67
CA ALA A 98 17.27 -15.38 -19.80
C ALA A 98 17.11 -13.99 -19.15
N GLU A 99 16.58 -13.01 -19.88
CA GLU A 99 16.30 -11.68 -19.31
C GLU A 99 15.19 -11.72 -18.25
N ARG A 100 14.11 -12.50 -18.47
CA ARG A 100 13.07 -12.67 -17.45
C ARG A 100 13.59 -13.35 -16.20
N GLU A 101 14.48 -14.33 -16.34
CA GLU A 101 15.10 -15.01 -15.20
C GLU A 101 15.94 -14.04 -14.36
N ARG A 102 16.70 -13.14 -14.99
CA ARG A 102 17.42 -12.06 -14.29
C ARG A 102 16.48 -11.10 -13.56
N GLN A 103 15.38 -10.72 -14.20
CA GLN A 103 14.39 -9.82 -13.59
C GLN A 103 13.71 -10.47 -12.38
N LEU A 104 13.41 -11.78 -12.48
CA LEU A 104 12.86 -12.55 -11.38
C LEU A 104 13.84 -12.63 -10.21
N ALA A 105 15.12 -12.92 -10.45
CA ALA A 105 16.14 -12.94 -9.41
C ALA A 105 16.31 -11.56 -8.72
N MET A 106 16.26 -10.46 -9.48
CA MET A 106 16.29 -9.11 -8.91
C MET A 106 15.04 -8.81 -8.07
N ALA A 107 13.86 -9.25 -8.52
CA ALA A 107 12.61 -9.05 -7.78
C ALA A 107 12.60 -9.84 -6.47
N GLU A 108 13.07 -11.09 -6.49
CA GLU A 108 13.22 -11.92 -5.28
C GLU A 108 14.16 -11.29 -4.26
N GLU A 109 15.29 -10.72 -4.70
CA GLU A 109 16.21 -10.01 -3.82
C GLU A 109 15.55 -8.77 -3.19
N LYS A 110 14.79 -8.00 -3.97
CA LYS A 110 14.04 -6.84 -3.45
C LYS A 110 12.98 -7.24 -2.44
N VAL A 111 12.23 -8.32 -2.70
CA VAL A 111 11.25 -8.86 -1.74
C VAL A 111 11.96 -9.24 -0.44
N LYS A 112 13.06 -9.99 -0.52
CA LYS A 112 13.85 -10.38 0.65
C LYS A 112 14.39 -9.18 1.43
N SER A 113 14.83 -8.13 0.73
CA SER A 113 15.27 -6.87 1.33
C SER A 113 14.14 -6.15 2.06
N LEU A 114 12.94 -6.12 1.47
CA LEU A 114 11.76 -5.51 2.09
C LEU A 114 11.27 -6.31 3.30
N GLU A 115 11.23 -7.63 3.21
CA GLU A 115 10.89 -8.50 4.35
C GLU A 115 11.84 -8.30 5.52
N ALA A 116 13.15 -8.20 5.26
CA ALA A 116 14.15 -7.91 6.29
C ALA A 116 13.96 -6.54 6.95
N ARG A 117 13.34 -5.57 6.25
CA ARG A 117 13.02 -4.24 6.80
C ARG A 117 11.66 -4.21 7.49
N LEU A 118 10.73 -5.09 7.12
CA LEU A 118 9.39 -5.15 7.69
C LEU A 118 9.44 -5.57 9.16
N GLY A 119 10.21 -6.62 9.49
CA GLY A 119 10.33 -7.12 10.87
C GLY A 119 10.74 -6.03 11.89
N PRO A 120 11.82 -5.25 11.65
CA PRO A 120 12.19 -4.13 12.51
C PRO A 120 11.15 -3.01 12.57
N ALA A 121 10.47 -2.73 11.45
CA ALA A 121 9.43 -1.70 11.41
C ALA A 121 8.20 -2.11 12.22
N GLU A 122 7.79 -3.37 12.13
CA GLU A 122 6.70 -3.95 12.91
C GLU A 122 7.05 -3.99 14.40
N ALA A 123 8.26 -4.45 14.75
CA ALA A 123 8.74 -4.43 16.13
C ALA A 123 8.83 -3.00 16.70
N ALA A 124 9.22 -2.01 15.89
CA ALA A 124 9.21 -0.60 16.29
C ALA A 124 7.79 -0.07 16.51
N ALA A 125 6.82 -0.46 15.68
CA ALA A 125 5.42 -0.11 15.87
C ALA A 125 4.84 -0.76 17.14
N GLU A 126 5.15 -2.04 17.40
CA GLU A 126 4.74 -2.76 18.60
C GLU A 126 5.36 -2.16 19.87
N ALA A 127 6.63 -1.75 19.82
CA ALA A 127 7.30 -1.05 20.92
C ALA A 127 6.68 0.33 21.24
N LEU A 128 6.00 0.95 20.28
CA LEU A 128 5.27 2.20 20.47
C LEU A 128 3.83 2.00 20.95
N ALA A 129 3.28 0.79 20.91
CA ALA A 129 1.91 0.53 21.39
C ALA A 129 1.68 0.90 22.87
N PRO A 130 2.62 0.63 23.81
CA PRO A 130 2.44 1.06 25.20
C PRO A 130 2.48 2.58 25.39
N THR A 131 3.25 3.29 24.57
CA THR A 131 3.37 4.76 24.68
C THR A 131 2.14 5.45 24.13
N THR A 132 1.52 4.91 23.06
CA THR A 132 0.25 5.43 22.53
C THR A 132 -0.90 5.20 23.50
N GLU A 133 -0.98 4.04 24.17
CA GLU A 133 -2.00 3.79 25.20
C GLU A 133 -1.81 4.67 26.45
N SER A 134 -0.57 4.85 26.91
CA SER A 134 -0.26 5.79 28.00
C SER A 134 -0.65 7.23 27.64
N ALA A 135 -0.38 7.66 26.40
CA ALA A 135 -0.76 8.96 25.90
C ALA A 135 -2.28 9.15 25.83
N LYS A 136 -3.04 8.13 25.37
CA LYS A 136 -4.51 8.13 25.40
C LYS A 136 -5.05 8.32 26.82
N GLN A 137 -4.51 7.59 27.79
CA GLN A 137 -4.93 7.67 29.19
C GLN A 137 -4.63 9.04 29.82
N ALA A 138 -3.47 9.61 29.54
CA ALA A 138 -3.10 10.96 29.99
C ALA A 138 -4.05 12.01 29.40
N CYS A 139 -4.40 11.90 28.11
CA CYS A 139 -5.33 12.82 27.45
C CYS A 139 -6.75 12.71 28.00
N TYR A 140 -7.23 11.49 28.26
CA TYR A 140 -8.52 11.27 28.93
C TYR A 140 -8.56 11.96 30.30
N THR A 141 -7.50 11.81 31.09
CA THR A 141 -7.38 12.42 32.42
C THR A 141 -7.36 13.94 32.35
N LEU A 142 -6.58 14.52 31.42
CA LEU A 142 -6.51 15.96 31.19
C LEU A 142 -7.86 16.53 30.78
N ARG A 143 -8.59 15.85 29.89
CA ARG A 143 -9.93 16.26 29.47
C ARG A 143 -10.90 16.30 30.64
N LEU A 144 -10.87 15.30 31.53
CA LEU A 144 -11.67 15.30 32.75
C LEU A 144 -11.35 16.51 33.62
N ALA A 145 -10.06 16.79 33.86
CA ALA A 145 -9.63 17.94 34.65
C ALA A 145 -10.10 19.27 34.04
N LEU A 146 -10.00 19.43 32.72
CA LEU A 146 -10.48 20.61 32.01
C LEU A 146 -11.99 20.78 32.12
N ASN A 147 -12.76 19.70 31.97
CA ASN A 147 -14.20 19.72 32.17
C ASN A 147 -14.59 20.16 33.60
N TYR A 148 -13.86 19.70 34.64
CA TYR A 148 -14.10 20.17 36.02
C TYR A 148 -13.80 21.66 36.21
N LEU A 149 -12.88 22.22 35.43
CA LEU A 149 -12.57 23.66 35.43
C LEU A 149 -13.55 24.47 34.57
N GLY A 150 -14.55 23.83 33.96
CA GLY A 150 -15.51 24.47 33.06
C GLY A 150 -14.96 24.79 31.67
N ALA A 151 -13.75 24.32 31.34
CA ALA A 151 -13.17 24.46 30.01
C ALA A 151 -13.58 23.27 29.15
N HIS A 152 -14.33 23.54 28.08
CA HIS A 152 -14.84 22.51 27.19
C HIS A 152 -13.87 22.31 26.03
N VAL A 153 -13.18 21.16 25.97
CA VAL A 153 -12.39 20.77 24.81
C VAL A 153 -13.25 19.85 23.95
N GLU A 154 -13.71 20.36 22.80
CA GLU A 154 -14.55 19.64 21.86
C GLU A 154 -13.68 18.80 20.89
N GLY A 155 -14.15 17.61 20.52
CA GLY A 155 -13.36 16.64 19.75
C GLY A 155 -12.75 15.56 20.63
N ALA A 156 -13.31 14.34 20.59
CA ALA A 156 -12.69 13.18 21.20
C ALA A 156 -11.66 12.59 20.22
N LEU A 157 -10.44 12.32 20.71
CA LEU A 157 -9.62 11.26 20.12
C LEU A 157 -10.44 9.97 20.19
N GLY A 158 -11.09 9.61 19.08
CA GLY A 158 -11.73 8.31 18.96
C GLY A 158 -10.69 7.20 19.08
N GLU A 159 -11.14 5.96 19.31
CA GLU A 159 -10.26 4.78 19.36
C GLU A 159 -9.36 4.65 18.12
N ASP A 160 -9.82 5.19 16.98
CA ASP A 160 -9.15 5.20 15.68
C ASP A 160 -8.42 6.51 15.34
N GLY A 161 -8.29 7.44 16.29
CA GLY A 161 -7.66 8.75 16.06
C GLY A 161 -6.21 8.63 15.61
N SER A 162 -5.85 9.33 14.54
CA SER A 162 -4.50 9.35 14.00
C SER A 162 -3.56 10.15 14.91
N ALA A 163 -2.24 9.95 14.74
CA ALA A 163 -1.23 10.76 15.44
C ALA A 163 -1.35 12.27 15.14
N PHE A 164 -1.92 12.62 13.98
CA PHE A 164 -2.20 14.00 13.61
C PHE A 164 -3.34 14.58 14.46
N ASP A 165 -4.44 13.84 14.61
CA ASP A 165 -5.59 14.25 15.44
C ASP A 165 -5.17 14.43 16.92
N PHE A 166 -4.20 13.64 17.38
CA PHE A 166 -3.61 13.80 18.71
C PHE A 166 -2.88 15.12 18.89
N SER A 167 -2.12 15.54 17.87
CA SER A 167 -1.35 16.79 17.92
C SER A 167 -2.24 18.03 17.93
N GLU A 168 -3.30 18.03 17.14
CA GLU A 168 -4.30 19.10 17.09
C GLU A 168 -5.04 19.21 18.42
N TRP A 169 -5.54 18.08 18.94
CA TRP A 169 -6.20 18.03 20.23
C TRP A 169 -5.29 18.51 21.38
N THR A 170 -4.01 18.14 21.38
CA THR A 170 -3.06 18.57 22.42
C THR A 170 -2.85 20.09 22.40
N GLN A 171 -2.86 20.70 21.23
CA GLN A 171 -2.73 22.15 21.08
C GLN A 171 -3.98 22.87 21.62
N ASP A 172 -5.18 22.38 21.30
CA ASP A 172 -6.44 22.94 21.79
C ASP A 172 -6.60 22.77 23.31
N ALA A 173 -6.23 21.60 23.84
CA ALA A 173 -6.20 21.35 25.28
C ALA A 173 -5.22 22.29 25.99
N ALA A 174 -4.04 22.56 25.41
CA ALA A 174 -3.08 23.51 25.96
C ALA A 174 -3.65 24.94 26.00
N GLY A 175 -4.35 25.38 24.96
CA GLY A 175 -5.06 26.67 24.94
C GLY A 175 -6.11 26.76 26.05
N SER A 176 -6.91 25.70 26.20
CA SER A 176 -7.95 25.59 27.22
C SER A 176 -7.40 25.59 28.66
N VAL A 177 -6.25 24.94 28.91
CA VAL A 177 -5.55 24.99 30.21
C VAL A 177 -5.14 26.42 30.55
N VAL A 178 -4.58 27.16 29.58
CA VAL A 178 -4.13 28.54 29.79
C VAL A 178 -5.32 29.46 30.11
N GLU A 179 -6.44 29.31 29.40
CA GLU A 179 -7.66 30.06 29.64
C GLU A 179 -8.25 29.76 31.02
N ALA A 180 -8.39 28.49 31.38
CA ALA A 180 -8.89 28.06 32.68
C ALA A 180 -8.02 28.59 33.85
N ALA A 181 -6.69 28.54 33.70
CA ALA A 181 -5.76 29.08 34.69
C ALA A 181 -5.89 30.60 34.84
N GLY A 182 -6.09 31.32 33.73
CA GLY A 182 -6.38 32.75 33.73
C GLY A 182 -7.67 33.09 34.49
N ALA A 183 -8.77 32.42 34.13
CA ALA A 183 -10.07 32.62 34.77
C ALA A 183 -10.04 32.31 36.28
N TYR A 184 -9.36 31.24 36.68
CA TYR A 184 -9.16 30.89 38.08
C TYR A 184 -8.35 31.96 38.82
N GLY A 185 -7.24 32.43 38.24
CA GLY A 185 -6.43 33.52 38.79
C GLY A 185 -7.24 34.81 38.99
N ASP A 186 -8.06 35.17 38.01
CA ASP A 186 -8.95 36.33 38.07
C ASP A 186 -10.02 36.18 39.17
N CYS A 187 -10.60 34.99 39.31
CA CYS A 187 -11.54 34.69 40.39
C CYS A 187 -10.88 34.87 41.77
N CYS A 188 -9.71 34.27 41.98
CA CYS A 188 -8.94 34.43 43.20
C CYS A 188 -8.60 35.91 43.48
N ALA A 189 -8.21 36.67 42.46
CA ALA A 189 -7.92 38.09 42.59
C ALA A 189 -9.17 38.89 43.01
N ARG A 190 -10.33 38.62 42.41
CA ARG A 190 -11.60 39.29 42.77
C ARG A 190 -12.02 38.98 44.21
N VAL A 191 -11.92 37.73 44.65
CA VAL A 191 -12.22 37.35 46.03
C VAL A 191 -11.27 38.04 47.01
N ALA A 192 -9.97 38.08 46.71
CA ALA A 192 -8.99 38.76 47.55
C ALA A 192 -9.23 40.28 47.61
N VAL A 193 -9.53 40.92 46.48
CA VAL A 193 -9.89 42.35 46.41
C VAL A 193 -11.17 42.61 47.18
N GLY A 194 -12.21 41.80 47.00
CA GLY A 194 -13.47 41.91 47.75
C GLY A 194 -13.24 41.82 49.26
N PHE A 195 -12.45 40.84 49.70
CA PHE A 195 -12.07 40.68 51.11
C PHE A 195 -11.30 41.90 51.65
N MET A 196 -10.30 42.40 50.91
CA MET A 196 -9.54 43.59 51.29
C MET A 196 -10.44 44.84 51.35
N LEU A 197 -11.36 45.00 50.40
CA LEU A 197 -12.31 46.11 50.39
C LEU A 197 -13.29 46.03 51.56
N SER A 198 -13.77 44.83 51.93
CA SER A 198 -14.60 44.63 53.12
C SER A 198 -13.88 45.08 54.39
N ILE A 199 -12.61 44.72 54.56
CA ILE A 199 -11.80 45.17 55.71
C ILE A 199 -11.63 46.69 55.70
N LEU A 200 -11.29 47.28 54.55
CA LEU A 200 -11.09 48.74 54.44
C LEU A 200 -12.38 49.52 54.75
N HIS A 201 -13.52 49.01 54.28
CA HIS A 201 -14.82 49.60 54.56
C HIS A 201 -15.15 49.55 56.06
N GLU A 202 -14.93 48.42 56.71
CA GLU A 202 -15.13 48.24 58.16
C GLU A 202 -14.29 49.20 59.02
N HIS A 203 -13.13 49.65 58.51
CA HIS A 203 -12.25 50.60 59.19
C HIS A 203 -12.47 52.07 58.79
N GLY A 204 -13.57 52.37 58.09
CA GLY A 204 -13.97 53.73 57.75
C GLY A 204 -13.23 54.34 56.54
N CYS A 205 -12.56 53.52 55.72
CA CYS A 205 -11.87 53.98 54.50
C CYS A 205 -12.83 54.07 53.30
N TYR A 206 -13.94 54.81 53.43
CA TYR A 206 -15.01 54.92 52.42
C TYR A 206 -14.57 55.54 51.08
N HIS A 207 -13.43 56.24 51.06
CA HIS A 207 -12.86 56.82 49.83
C HIS A 207 -12.39 55.77 48.79
N VAL A 208 -12.41 54.47 49.13
CA VAL A 208 -11.98 53.37 48.26
C VAL A 208 -13.17 52.69 47.54
N GLU A 209 -14.41 53.14 47.78
CA GLU A 209 -15.63 52.54 47.19
C GLU A 209 -15.71 52.63 45.66
N ASP A 210 -15.02 53.58 45.02
CA ASP A 210 -14.96 53.71 43.55
C ASP A 210 -13.92 52.76 42.90
N PHE A 211 -13.10 52.09 43.70
CA PHE A 211 -12.03 51.21 43.23
C PHE A 211 -12.53 50.01 42.39
N PRO A 212 -13.64 49.32 42.74
CA PRO A 212 -14.17 48.23 41.92
C PRO A 212 -14.61 48.66 40.52
N GLN A 213 -15.14 49.88 40.36
CA GLN A 213 -15.59 50.40 39.06
C GLN A 213 -14.42 50.84 38.18
N THR A 214 -13.29 51.23 38.78
CA THR A 214 -12.05 51.53 38.05
C THR A 214 -11.34 50.27 37.57
N VAL A 215 -11.45 49.15 38.29
CA VAL A 215 -10.83 47.86 37.90
C VAL A 215 -11.70 47.06 36.91
N LYS A 216 -13.01 47.34 36.82
CA LYS A 216 -13.95 46.68 35.88
C LYS A 216 -13.89 47.21 34.43
N LYS A 217 -13.22 48.32 34.15
CA LYS A 217 -13.05 48.82 32.78
C LYS A 217 -11.94 48.05 32.06
N ASP A 218 -12.09 47.83 30.75
CA ASP A 218 -11.01 47.31 29.92
C ASP A 218 -9.77 48.19 30.11
N TRP A 219 -8.67 47.58 30.58
CA TRP A 219 -7.43 48.29 30.80
C TRP A 219 -6.89 48.77 29.44
N PRO A 220 -6.58 50.06 29.27
CA PRO A 220 -6.03 50.54 28.00
C PRO A 220 -4.70 49.84 27.71
N GLU A 221 -4.56 49.23 26.52
CA GLU A 221 -3.32 48.56 26.07
C GLU A 221 -2.09 49.48 26.08
N SER A 222 -2.30 50.80 26.19
CA SER A 222 -1.24 51.81 26.24
C SER A 222 -0.74 52.16 27.65
N SER A 223 -1.25 51.57 28.73
CA SER A 223 -0.83 51.94 30.09
C SER A 223 0.45 51.22 30.54
N GLN A 224 1.59 51.52 29.88
CA GLN A 224 2.91 51.07 30.33
C GLN A 224 3.17 51.42 31.81
N SER A 225 2.62 52.51 32.33
CA SER A 225 2.75 52.92 33.74
C SER A 225 2.09 51.96 34.73
N VAL A 226 0.94 51.38 34.36
CA VAL A 226 0.18 50.44 35.20
C VAL A 226 0.86 49.08 35.18
N THR A 227 1.37 48.65 34.02
CA THR A 227 2.13 47.40 33.91
C THR A 227 3.42 47.43 34.73
N PHE A 228 4.09 48.58 34.84
CA PHE A 228 5.27 48.75 35.70
C PHE A 228 4.92 48.79 37.19
N ALA A 229 3.86 49.51 37.58
CA ALA A 229 3.40 49.56 38.97
C ALA A 229 2.91 48.19 39.47
N LEU A 230 2.17 47.45 38.64
CA LEU A 230 1.75 46.08 38.96
C LEU A 230 2.90 45.09 38.95
N LYS A 231 3.87 45.19 38.02
CA LYS A 231 5.08 44.36 38.05
C LYS A 231 5.92 44.65 39.31
N ALA A 232 6.05 45.91 39.71
CA ALA A 232 6.73 46.31 40.94
C ALA A 232 5.98 45.84 42.19
N PHE A 233 4.65 45.94 42.23
CA PHE A 233 3.83 45.41 43.30
C PHE A 233 3.95 43.89 43.39
N ARG A 234 3.85 43.17 42.26
CA ARG A 234 4.00 41.71 42.22
C ARG A 234 5.38 41.28 42.73
N LYS A 235 6.43 41.98 42.31
CA LYS A 235 7.81 41.74 42.76
C LYS A 235 7.98 41.99 44.26
N ASN A 236 7.52 43.14 44.75
CA ASN A 236 7.72 43.51 46.16
C ASN A 236 6.80 42.74 47.12
N PHE A 237 5.59 42.37 46.69
CA PHE A 237 4.66 41.61 47.52
C PHE A 237 5.00 40.12 47.54
N TRP A 238 5.27 39.50 46.39
CA TRP A 238 5.45 38.05 46.30
C TRP A 238 6.89 37.56 46.40
N GLU A 239 7.90 38.36 46.00
CA GLU A 239 9.30 37.90 45.95
C GLU A 239 10.17 38.41 47.12
N SER A 240 9.87 39.55 47.74
CA SER A 240 10.73 40.17 48.77
C SER A 240 10.21 40.07 50.22
N GLY A 241 9.51 38.97 50.56
CA GLY A 241 8.93 38.78 51.90
C GLY A 241 7.80 39.75 52.26
N GLY A 242 7.33 40.57 51.30
CA GLY A 242 6.24 41.53 51.49
C GLY A 242 4.92 40.87 51.87
N LYS A 243 4.65 39.66 51.35
CA LYS A 243 3.52 38.81 51.72
C LYS A 243 3.51 38.50 53.21
N ASP A 244 4.66 38.12 53.78
CA ASP A 244 4.77 37.78 55.19
C ASP A 244 4.67 39.02 56.08
N GLY A 245 5.23 40.15 55.65
CA GLY A 245 5.08 41.44 56.32
C GLY A 245 3.63 41.95 56.33
N ALA A 246 2.92 41.85 55.20
CA ALA A 246 1.50 42.21 55.10
C ALA A 246 0.62 41.27 55.93
N LYS A 247 0.88 39.95 55.88
CA LYS A 247 0.19 38.96 56.71
C LYS A 247 0.38 39.22 58.21
N THR A 248 1.59 39.63 58.61
CA THR A 248 1.90 39.96 60.02
C THR A 248 1.15 41.20 60.46
N ARG A 249 1.17 42.29 59.68
CA ARG A 249 0.41 43.51 59.99
C ARG A 249 -1.09 43.29 60.02
N LEU A 250 -1.63 42.46 59.11
CA LEU A 250 -3.05 42.11 59.12
C LEU A 250 -3.42 41.35 60.39
N ARG A 251 -2.59 40.38 60.80
CA ARG A 251 -2.79 39.63 62.04
C ARG A 251 -2.75 40.56 63.27
N GLU A 252 -1.79 41.48 63.32
CA GLU A 252 -1.71 42.50 64.38
C GLU A 252 -2.94 43.43 64.41
N GLN A 253 -3.50 43.79 63.26
CA GLN A 253 -4.72 44.61 63.19
C GLN A 253 -5.94 43.82 63.65
N LEU A 254 -6.11 42.59 63.20
CA LEU A 254 -7.21 41.73 63.65
C LEU A 254 -7.17 41.47 65.16
N GLU A 255 -5.98 41.27 65.74
CA GLU A 255 -5.83 41.17 67.19
C GLU A 255 -6.18 42.46 67.93
N LYS A 256 -5.90 43.63 67.34
CA LYS A 256 -6.29 44.92 67.93
C LYS A 256 -7.80 45.13 67.92
N ILE A 257 -8.47 44.74 66.83
CA ILE A 257 -9.93 44.81 66.72
C ILE A 257 -10.59 43.89 67.73
N ALA A 258 -10.15 42.62 67.82
CA ALA A 258 -10.67 41.66 68.79
C ALA A 258 -10.55 42.19 70.24
N ARG A 259 -9.41 42.80 70.59
CA ARG A 259 -9.24 43.42 71.92
C ARG A 259 -10.11 44.66 72.14
N ALA A 260 -10.44 45.40 71.08
CA ALA A 260 -11.33 46.55 71.18
C ALA A 260 -12.79 46.12 71.35
N GLU A 261 -13.22 45.05 70.67
CA GLU A 261 -14.54 44.44 70.81
C GLU A 261 -14.76 43.88 72.23
N ASP A 262 -13.76 43.17 72.79
CA ASP A 262 -13.78 42.68 74.17
C ASP A 262 -13.90 43.83 75.20
N ALA A 263 -13.23 44.97 74.95
CA ALA A 263 -13.31 46.15 75.81
C ALA A 263 -14.66 46.88 75.72
N THR A 264 -15.36 46.81 74.58
CA THR A 264 -16.73 47.35 74.45
C THR A 264 -17.78 46.45 75.13
N ALA A 265 -17.60 45.14 75.09
CA ALA A 265 -18.47 44.19 75.80
C ALA A 265 -18.38 44.30 77.33
N ALA A 266 -17.21 44.66 77.87
CA ALA A 266 -17.00 44.86 79.30
C ALA A 266 -17.71 46.11 79.89
N ASN A 267 -18.12 47.07 79.05
CA ASN A 267 -18.71 48.35 79.49
C ASN A 267 -20.25 48.41 79.40
N THR A 268 -20.91 47.32 78.98
CA THR A 268 -22.38 47.27 78.82
C THR A 268 -23.11 46.36 79.83
N GLY A 269 -22.40 45.81 80.83
CA GLY A 269 -22.98 44.95 81.86
C GLY A 269 -22.93 45.53 83.27
N GLU A 270 -23.86 46.43 83.62
CA GLU A 270 -24.34 46.59 85.00
C GLU A 270 -25.83 46.18 85.06
N ASP A 271 -26.08 45.15 85.87
CA ASP A 271 -27.29 44.32 86.05
C ASP A 271 -28.27 44.94 87.10
N PRO A 272 -29.50 44.41 87.37
CA PRO A 272 -29.63 43.19 88.18
C PRO A 272 -30.82 42.23 87.83
N GLU A 273 -30.53 40.92 87.81
CA GLU A 273 -31.13 39.76 88.55
C GLU A 273 -32.58 39.83 89.14
N PRO A 274 -33.29 38.71 89.50
CA PRO A 274 -32.77 37.33 89.73
C PRO A 274 -33.72 36.13 89.37
N SER A 275 -33.19 34.92 89.61
CA SER A 275 -33.87 33.72 90.17
C SER A 275 -34.12 32.50 89.28
N GLY A 276 -33.24 31.50 89.43
CA GLY A 276 -33.66 30.17 89.88
C GLY A 276 -33.50 28.98 88.91
N PRO A 277 -33.19 27.75 89.39
CA PRO A 277 -32.45 26.76 88.63
C PRO A 277 -33.21 25.44 88.32
N ALA A 278 -32.50 24.61 87.53
CA ALA A 278 -32.37 23.15 87.64
C ALA A 278 -33.17 22.23 86.71
N VAL A 279 -32.50 21.08 86.46
CA VAL A 279 -32.96 19.80 85.90
C VAL A 279 -32.94 19.78 84.37
N GLY A 280 -32.22 18.90 83.68
CA GLY A 280 -31.59 17.64 84.05
C GLY A 280 -31.86 16.61 82.96
N ARG A 281 -30.92 15.67 82.82
CA ARG A 281 -30.96 14.38 82.12
C ARG A 281 -30.42 14.26 80.69
N GLU A 282 -29.31 13.53 80.69
CA GLU A 282 -28.77 12.59 79.72
C GLU A 282 -29.79 11.61 79.13
N GLY A 283 -29.41 11.05 77.98
CA GLY A 283 -30.02 9.90 77.29
C GLY A 283 -29.68 10.00 75.80
N GLU A 284 -28.47 9.58 75.39
CA GLU A 284 -28.19 8.23 74.82
C GLU A 284 -29.15 7.79 73.71
N GLY A 285 -28.58 7.46 72.54
CA GLY A 285 -29.28 6.72 71.49
C GLY A 285 -28.71 6.92 70.10
N MET A 286 -27.69 6.14 69.74
CA MET A 286 -27.36 5.89 68.33
C MET A 286 -28.50 5.11 67.66
N GLU A 287 -28.88 5.47 66.44
CA GLU A 287 -29.24 4.46 65.44
C GLU A 287 -29.01 4.97 64.02
N SER A 288 -28.14 4.26 63.32
CA SER A 288 -27.90 4.25 61.89
C SER A 288 -29.12 3.78 61.12
N ARG A 289 -29.35 4.30 59.91
CA ARG A 289 -30.00 3.52 58.84
C ARG A 289 -29.66 4.02 57.45
N ASP A 290 -29.31 3.03 56.65
CA ASP A 290 -28.90 3.05 55.25
C ASP A 290 -29.98 3.53 54.26
N HIS A 291 -29.48 3.76 53.04
CA HIS A 291 -30.09 4.07 51.75
C HIS A 291 -31.38 3.30 51.38
N PRO A 292 -32.00 3.71 50.26
CA PRO A 292 -31.91 2.82 49.10
C PRO A 292 -31.55 3.51 47.78
N GLU A 293 -30.94 2.70 46.92
CA GLU A 293 -30.77 2.87 45.48
C GLU A 293 -32.09 3.18 44.76
N VAL A 294 -32.05 4.14 43.84
CA VAL A 294 -32.50 4.01 42.42
C VAL A 294 -31.61 4.90 41.58
#